data_AF-A0A7H0HPF6-F1
#
_entry.id   AF-A0A7H0HPF6-F1
#
_cell.length_a   1.000
_cell.length_b   1.000
_cell.length_c   1.000
_cell.angle_alpha   90.00
_cell.angle_beta   90.00
_cell.angle_gamma   90.00
#
_symmetry.space_group_name_H-M   'P 1'
#
loop_
_entity.id
_entity.type
_entity.pdbx_description
1 polymer ?
#
loop_
_entity_poly.entity_id
_entity_poly.type
_entity_poly.pdbx_seq_one_letter_code
_entity_poly.pdbx_strand_id
1 'polypeptide(L)'
;MSMTTPPGWYPDPHAPGAERWWDGSAWTAHTRALQGQTPPTGGFGPAGGPGQAGGFGPPTVPLQQAGAGAPGRGRRIAAWSAAAVVLVAAVVTGAVLFRGDGDPAPPEAAPESPVASATATPETGPSPEASTGASAGTDPGRLVDQLNGISLPIPDGWVESDRVLGSGATMYTDDTYDCPGGGSPLCRHGQVTSMTADLSGTTGGAVTPRSVAEKDIAKAADAFYDEDALGNRIHGGITAHSVVKAQNVAVAGRAGHLVRWKVVTGAGPGGYVQSLVFPSTAGTEALVVVRFAFDAGPDGPSLAEMDRITAGIRALGGDATGGGVGSSIGPG
;
A
#
# COMPACT_ATOMS: atom_id res chain seq x y z
N MET A 1 41.19 10.46 -4.67
CA MET A 1 41.39 9.07 -4.18
C MET A 1 40.02 8.41 -4.15
N SER A 2 39.74 7.47 -5.05
CA SER A 2 38.47 6.74 -5.05
C SER A 2 38.50 5.69 -3.95
N MET A 3 37.61 5.80 -2.96
CA MET A 3 37.46 4.82 -1.88
C MET A 3 36.54 3.71 -2.37
N THR A 4 37.11 2.65 -2.96
CA THR A 4 36.35 1.44 -3.30
C THR A 4 36.15 0.63 -2.02
N THR A 5 34.90 0.29 -1.70
CA THR A 5 34.54 -0.58 -0.57
C THR A 5 35.28 -1.91 -0.69
N PRO A 6 36.13 -2.29 0.29
CA PRO A 6 36.88 -3.54 0.23
C PRO A 6 35.94 -4.76 0.30
N PRO A 7 36.32 -5.93 -0.23
CA PRO A 7 35.54 -7.14 -0.10
C PRO A 7 35.29 -7.51 1.38
N GLY A 8 34.07 -7.89 1.73
CA GLY A 8 33.70 -8.13 3.12
C GLY A 8 32.23 -8.46 3.36
N TRP A 9 31.90 -8.79 4.60
CA TRP A 9 30.51 -8.92 5.06
C TRP A 9 29.99 -7.57 5.51
N TYR A 10 28.80 -7.22 5.04
CA TYR A 10 28.13 -5.97 5.37
C TYR A 10 26.64 -6.21 5.63
N PRO A 11 25.97 -5.36 6.42
CA PRO A 11 24.54 -5.49 6.69
C PRO A 11 23.71 -5.53 5.40
N ASP A 12 22.79 -6.48 5.29
CA ASP A 12 21.88 -6.58 4.14
C ASP A 12 20.72 -5.57 4.32
N PRO A 13 20.58 -4.56 3.44
CA PRO A 13 19.49 -3.58 3.52
C PRO A 13 18.10 -4.21 3.37
N HIS A 14 18.02 -5.42 2.79
CA HIS A 14 16.78 -6.13 2.50
C HIS A 14 16.46 -7.24 3.52
N ALA A 15 17.35 -7.49 4.49
CA ALA A 15 17.16 -8.50 5.52
C ALA A 15 17.73 -8.03 6.86
N PRO A 16 16.94 -7.33 7.69
CA PRO A 16 17.35 -6.91 9.03
C PRO A 16 17.82 -8.11 9.86
N GLY A 17 19.04 -8.03 10.40
CA GLY A 17 19.67 -9.13 11.16
C GLY A 17 20.50 -10.11 10.32
N ALA A 18 20.66 -9.88 9.02
CA ALA A 18 21.56 -10.62 8.14
C ALA A 18 22.67 -9.72 7.55
N GLU A 19 23.80 -10.33 7.24
CA GLU A 19 24.88 -9.73 6.45
C GLU A 19 24.96 -10.41 5.08
N ARG A 20 25.29 -9.63 4.05
CA ARG A 20 25.57 -10.09 2.69
C ARG A 20 27.03 -9.85 2.34
N TRP A 21 27.60 -10.75 1.55
CA TRP A 21 29.00 -10.64 1.13
C TRP A 21 29.15 -9.74 -0.10
N TRP A 22 30.02 -8.74 -0.01
CA TRP A 22 30.52 -7.89 -1.10
C TRP A 22 31.87 -8.41 -1.58
N ASP A 23 32.04 -8.62 -2.88
CA ASP A 23 33.28 -9.18 -3.45
C ASP A 23 34.33 -8.14 -3.86
N GLY A 24 34.07 -6.85 -3.62
CA GLY A 24 34.91 -5.73 -4.07
C GLY A 24 34.36 -5.01 -5.31
N SER A 25 33.42 -5.63 -6.03
CA SER A 25 32.80 -5.10 -7.25
C SER A 25 31.28 -5.23 -7.29
N ALA A 26 30.71 -6.26 -6.66
CA ALA A 26 29.28 -6.52 -6.59
C ALA A 26 28.86 -7.24 -5.30
N TRP A 27 27.57 -7.14 -4.96
CA TRP A 27 26.95 -7.93 -3.90
C TRP A 27 26.71 -9.35 -4.40
N THR A 28 27.10 -10.34 -3.59
CA THR A 28 26.89 -11.75 -3.93
C THR A 28 25.60 -12.29 -3.30
N ALA A 29 25.20 -13.52 -3.67
CA ALA A 29 24.08 -14.21 -3.08
C ALA A 29 24.37 -14.79 -1.67
N HIS A 30 25.62 -14.75 -1.21
CA HIS A 30 26.00 -15.29 0.10
C HIS A 30 25.48 -14.38 1.20
N THR A 31 24.60 -14.92 2.04
CA THR A 31 24.05 -14.24 3.22
C THR A 31 24.32 -15.06 4.48
N ARG A 32 24.49 -14.40 5.61
CA ARG A 32 24.64 -15.03 6.93
C ARG A 32 23.85 -14.27 7.98
N ALA A 33 23.34 -14.97 8.99
CA ALA A 33 22.76 -14.33 10.16
C ALA A 33 23.87 -13.63 10.97
N LEU A 34 23.58 -12.44 11.51
CA LEU A 34 24.48 -11.76 12.42
C LEU A 34 24.72 -12.66 13.64
N GLN A 35 25.95 -13.13 13.84
CA GLN A 35 26.25 -13.99 14.98
C GLN A 35 26.08 -13.20 16.28
N GLY A 36 25.06 -13.55 17.05
CA GLY A 36 24.73 -12.92 18.33
C GLY A 36 23.30 -13.12 18.83
N GLN A 37 22.38 -13.62 18.00
CA GLN A 37 20.99 -13.87 18.43
C GLN A 37 20.65 -15.36 18.39
N THR A 38 21.06 -16.09 19.43
CA THR A 38 20.40 -17.35 19.80
C THR A 38 19.03 -17.04 20.43
N PRO A 39 17.92 -17.64 19.96
CA PRO A 39 16.62 -17.52 20.63
C PRO A 39 16.65 -18.30 21.95
N PRO A 40 16.28 -17.74 23.12
CA PRO A 40 16.14 -18.55 24.32
C PRO A 40 14.85 -19.39 24.24
N THR A 41 15.04 -20.69 24.07
CA THR A 41 14.02 -21.72 24.25
C THR A 41 13.63 -21.87 25.72
N GLY A 42 12.34 -21.66 26.01
CA GLY A 42 11.46 -22.24 27.05
C GLY A 42 12.02 -22.68 28.42
N GLY A 43 11.37 -22.18 29.48
CA GLY A 43 11.36 -22.84 30.80
C GLY A 43 10.84 -21.96 31.93
N PHE A 44 9.53 -21.99 32.20
CA PHE A 44 8.98 -21.47 33.46
C PHE A 44 9.06 -22.56 34.54
N GLY A 45 9.96 -22.38 35.50
CA GLY A 45 10.02 -23.15 36.75
C GLY A 45 10.48 -22.24 37.89
N PRO A 46 9.90 -22.32 39.10
CA PRO A 46 10.31 -21.47 40.21
C PRO A 46 11.40 -22.16 41.04
N ALA A 47 12.53 -21.48 41.22
CA ALA A 47 13.53 -21.74 42.26
C ALA A 47 14.24 -20.40 42.51
N GLY A 48 14.22 -19.81 43.71
CA GLY A 48 14.70 -20.41 44.94
C GLY A 48 16.22 -20.17 45.02
N GLY A 49 16.64 -19.11 45.71
CA GLY A 49 18.05 -18.71 45.81
C GLY A 49 18.90 -19.55 46.78
N PRO A 50 20.20 -19.24 46.94
CA PRO A 50 21.01 -19.62 48.10
C PRO A 50 21.31 -18.35 48.95
N GLY A 51 21.55 -18.38 50.26
CA GLY A 51 21.83 -19.45 51.20
C GLY A 51 21.88 -18.88 52.63
N GLN A 52 21.95 -19.81 53.58
CA GLN A 52 21.71 -19.72 55.02
C GLN A 52 22.78 -18.98 55.85
N ALA A 53 22.37 -18.55 57.05
CA ALA A 53 23.10 -18.87 58.29
C ALA A 53 22.15 -18.92 59.50
N GLY A 54 22.11 -20.08 60.19
CA GLY A 54 21.82 -20.15 61.64
C GLY A 54 20.72 -21.12 62.11
N GLY A 55 21.12 -22.23 62.77
CA GLY A 55 20.47 -22.64 64.02
C GLY A 55 19.83 -24.04 64.16
N PHE A 56 20.61 -24.99 64.71
CA PHE A 56 20.27 -26.03 65.72
C PHE A 56 19.11 -27.06 65.55
N GLY A 57 19.48 -28.36 65.55
CA GLY A 57 18.84 -29.42 66.37
C GLY A 57 17.89 -30.46 65.69
N PRO A 58 18.10 -31.80 65.85
CA PRO A 58 17.30 -32.88 65.21
C PRO A 58 16.37 -33.64 66.20
N PRO A 59 15.72 -34.78 65.83
CA PRO A 59 14.55 -34.94 64.96
C PRO A 59 13.37 -35.68 65.67
N THR A 60 12.18 -35.76 65.06
CA THR A 60 11.29 -36.96 65.06
C THR A 60 9.98 -36.69 64.29
N VAL A 61 9.62 -37.67 63.47
CA VAL A 61 8.32 -37.79 62.77
C VAL A 61 7.29 -38.46 63.68
N PRO A 62 5.99 -38.27 63.40
CA PRO A 62 5.24 -39.48 63.06
C PRO A 62 4.38 -39.33 61.80
N LEU A 63 4.28 -40.46 61.09
CA LEU A 63 3.29 -40.81 60.09
C LEU A 63 1.87 -40.72 60.67
N GLN A 64 0.91 -40.26 59.87
CA GLN A 64 -0.43 -40.85 59.89
C GLN A 64 -1.08 -40.76 58.51
N GLN A 65 -1.57 -41.92 58.08
CA GLN A 65 -2.21 -42.23 56.81
C GLN A 65 -3.74 -42.23 56.99
N ALA A 66 -4.44 -42.07 55.86
CA ALA A 66 -5.71 -42.71 55.47
C ALA A 66 -7.01 -41.86 55.39
N GLY A 67 -7.74 -42.12 54.30
CA GLY A 67 -9.15 -41.76 54.07
C GLY A 67 -9.38 -41.06 52.72
N ALA A 68 -9.25 -41.72 51.56
CA ALA A 68 -10.28 -42.55 50.88
C ALA A 68 -11.55 -41.77 50.46
N GLY A 69 -11.77 -41.65 49.14
CA GLY A 69 -13.05 -41.23 48.55
C GLY A 69 -12.94 -40.66 47.12
N ALA A 70 -12.99 -41.53 46.11
CA ALA A 70 -13.08 -41.19 44.68
C ALA A 70 -14.58 -41.08 44.23
N PRO A 71 -14.93 -41.07 42.92
CA PRO A 71 -14.70 -40.06 41.88
C PRO A 71 -16.01 -39.65 41.14
N GLY A 72 -16.00 -38.57 40.35
CA GLY A 72 -17.17 -38.08 39.59
C GLY A 72 -16.87 -37.60 38.16
N ARG A 73 -17.13 -38.50 37.20
CA ARG A 73 -16.99 -38.45 35.73
C ARG A 73 -17.86 -37.38 35.04
N GLY A 74 -17.41 -36.81 33.91
CA GLY A 74 -18.35 -36.10 33.01
C GLY A 74 -17.78 -35.27 31.85
N ARG A 75 -17.25 -35.93 30.82
CA ARG A 75 -16.83 -35.36 29.53
C ARG A 75 -18.06 -35.12 28.64
N ARG A 76 -18.23 -33.94 28.03
CA ARG A 76 -18.97 -33.77 26.74
C ARG A 76 -18.41 -32.61 25.90
N ILE A 77 -17.81 -33.03 24.78
CA ILE A 77 -17.53 -32.26 23.58
C ILE A 77 -18.87 -32.06 22.86
N ALA A 78 -19.15 -30.86 22.35
CA ALA A 78 -20.25 -30.61 21.41
C ALA A 78 -19.71 -29.78 20.24
N ALA A 79 -19.30 -30.49 19.18
CA ALA A 79 -19.09 -29.94 17.86
C ALA A 79 -20.45 -29.95 17.13
N TRP A 80 -20.85 -28.83 16.55
CA TRP A 80 -21.97 -28.76 15.62
C TRP A 80 -21.44 -28.36 14.26
N SER A 81 -21.43 -29.33 13.35
CA SER A 81 -21.26 -29.14 11.91
C SER A 81 -22.64 -29.02 11.27
N ALA A 82 -22.82 -28.04 10.39
CA ALA A 82 -23.91 -28.03 9.42
C ALA A 82 -23.37 -27.52 8.09
N ALA A 83 -23.16 -28.46 7.18
CA ALA A 83 -22.91 -28.22 5.77
C ALA A 83 -24.24 -27.97 5.06
N ALA A 84 -24.28 -26.98 4.17
CA ALA A 84 -25.32 -26.84 3.17
C ALA A 84 -24.66 -26.62 1.80
N VAL A 85 -24.67 -27.68 1.00
CA VAL A 85 -24.31 -27.69 -0.42
C VAL A 85 -25.60 -27.50 -1.19
N VAL A 86 -25.67 -26.50 -2.08
CA VAL A 86 -26.62 -26.47 -3.20
C VAL A 86 -25.88 -26.11 -4.46
N LEU A 87 -25.83 -27.07 -5.38
CA LEU A 87 -25.37 -26.96 -6.77
C LEU A 87 -26.53 -26.51 -7.66
N VAL A 88 -26.28 -25.57 -8.56
CA VAL A 88 -26.92 -25.56 -9.89
C VAL A 88 -25.89 -25.14 -10.93
N ALA A 89 -25.67 -26.01 -11.91
CA ALA A 89 -24.90 -25.80 -13.12
C ALA A 89 -25.86 -25.50 -14.29
N ALA A 90 -25.47 -24.63 -15.22
CA ALA A 90 -25.75 -24.80 -16.65
C ALA A 90 -24.90 -23.86 -17.51
N VAL A 91 -24.33 -24.47 -18.54
CA VAL A 91 -23.45 -23.98 -19.60
C VAL A 91 -24.23 -23.20 -20.66
N VAL A 92 -23.62 -22.16 -21.25
CA VAL A 92 -23.80 -21.89 -22.69
C VAL A 92 -22.44 -21.60 -23.34
N THR A 93 -22.08 -22.51 -24.23
CA THR A 93 -20.99 -22.48 -25.20
C THR A 93 -21.31 -21.50 -26.33
N GLY A 94 -20.31 -20.73 -26.77
CA GLY A 94 -20.39 -19.92 -27.99
C GLY A 94 -19.01 -19.73 -28.60
N ALA A 95 -18.51 -20.77 -29.26
CA ALA A 95 -17.35 -20.68 -30.14
C ALA A 95 -17.79 -20.12 -31.49
N VAL A 96 -17.16 -19.03 -31.94
CA VAL A 96 -17.10 -18.71 -33.37
C VAL A 96 -15.63 -18.49 -33.72
N LEU A 97 -15.18 -19.39 -34.59
CA LEU A 97 -13.90 -19.39 -35.29
C LEU A 97 -13.86 -18.19 -36.24
N PHE A 98 -12.79 -17.41 -36.19
CA PHE A 98 -12.23 -16.81 -37.40
C PHE A 98 -10.73 -17.09 -37.43
N ARG A 99 -10.41 -18.11 -38.22
CA ARG A 99 -9.09 -18.41 -38.77
C ARG A 99 -8.94 -17.54 -40.02
N GLY A 100 -7.86 -16.79 -40.08
CA GLY A 100 -7.45 -16.03 -41.26
C GLY A 100 -5.95 -15.84 -41.20
N ASP A 101 -5.22 -16.88 -41.60
CA ASP A 101 -3.80 -16.82 -41.91
C ASP A 101 -3.61 -15.94 -43.17
N GLY A 102 -2.64 -15.02 -43.14
CA GLY A 102 -2.29 -14.22 -44.30
C GLY A 102 -1.29 -13.11 -44.06
N ASP A 103 -0.06 -13.45 -43.66
CA ASP A 103 1.11 -12.64 -44.01
C ASP A 103 1.44 -12.85 -45.49
N PRO A 104 1.74 -11.78 -46.24
CA PRO A 104 3.02 -11.76 -46.93
C PRO A 104 3.82 -10.46 -46.73
N ALA A 105 5.14 -10.66 -46.71
CA ALA A 105 6.22 -9.75 -46.33
C ALA A 105 6.57 -8.67 -47.41
N PRO A 106 7.67 -7.90 -47.28
CA PRO A 106 7.73 -6.44 -47.47
C PRO A 106 8.29 -5.99 -48.84
N PRO A 107 8.34 -4.67 -49.09
CA PRO A 107 9.56 -4.05 -49.63
C PRO A 107 9.92 -2.76 -48.86
N GLU A 108 11.14 -2.60 -48.36
CA GLU A 108 12.35 -2.15 -49.06
C GLU A 108 12.59 -0.63 -48.94
N ALA A 109 13.80 -0.35 -48.45
CA ALA A 109 14.56 0.87 -48.20
C ALA A 109 14.21 2.19 -48.95
N ALA A 110 14.16 3.27 -48.16
CA ALA A 110 14.96 4.53 -48.21
C ALA A 110 15.06 5.33 -49.55
N PRO A 111 15.09 6.69 -49.52
CA PRO A 111 16.22 7.41 -48.93
C PRO A 111 15.90 8.72 -48.14
N GLU A 112 16.89 9.04 -47.33
CA GLU A 112 17.43 10.30 -46.80
C GLU A 112 16.81 11.66 -47.22
N SER A 113 16.53 12.47 -46.18
CA SER A 113 16.93 13.87 -45.91
C SER A 113 16.99 14.92 -47.04
N PRO A 114 16.59 16.18 -46.74
CA PRO A 114 17.57 17.09 -46.14
C PRO A 114 17.07 17.92 -44.95
N VAL A 115 17.99 18.05 -44.00
CA VAL A 115 18.15 19.12 -43.03
C VAL A 115 17.94 20.50 -43.69
N ALA A 116 17.05 21.31 -43.11
CA ALA A 116 17.03 22.75 -43.30
C ALA A 116 17.54 23.42 -42.03
N SER A 117 18.84 23.76 -42.05
CA SER A 117 19.44 24.76 -41.18
C SER A 117 18.84 26.12 -41.51
N ALA A 118 18.24 26.79 -40.53
CA ALA A 118 17.99 28.23 -40.59
C ALA A 118 18.83 28.92 -39.53
N THR A 119 19.80 29.69 -40.03
CA THR A 119 20.72 30.59 -39.37
C THR A 119 20.02 31.61 -38.47
N ALA A 120 20.60 31.79 -37.28
CA ALA A 120 20.27 32.81 -36.30
C ALA A 120 20.62 34.24 -36.76
N THR A 121 19.86 35.23 -36.28
CA THR A 121 20.28 36.63 -36.13
C THR A 121 19.59 37.19 -34.88
N PRO A 122 20.24 38.08 -34.09
CA PRO A 122 20.06 38.11 -32.65
C PRO A 122 19.05 39.17 -32.20
N GLU A 123 18.26 38.87 -31.17
CA GLU A 123 17.61 39.88 -30.34
C GLU A 123 17.96 39.67 -28.85
N THR A 124 18.62 40.71 -28.35
CA THR A 124 18.81 41.22 -27.00
C THR A 124 17.90 40.68 -25.88
N GLY A 125 18.46 39.81 -25.00
CA GLY A 125 18.29 39.73 -23.52
C GLY A 125 16.90 39.55 -22.87
N PRO A 126 16.81 38.99 -21.63
CA PRO A 126 17.87 38.82 -20.63
C PRO A 126 18.13 37.37 -20.17
N SER A 127 19.35 37.18 -19.65
CA SER A 127 19.81 36.27 -18.57
C SER A 127 18.97 35.04 -18.20
N PRO A 128 19.48 33.79 -18.39
CA PRO A 128 18.90 32.62 -17.75
C PRO A 128 19.33 32.58 -16.28
N GLU A 129 18.52 33.18 -15.40
CA GLU A 129 18.52 32.78 -13.99
C GLU A 129 17.97 31.36 -13.88
N ALA A 130 18.77 30.52 -13.24
CA ALA A 130 18.49 29.21 -12.66
C ALA A 130 17.16 28.53 -13.07
N SER A 131 17.31 27.45 -13.85
CA SER A 131 16.32 26.37 -13.91
C SER A 131 15.99 25.87 -12.50
N THR A 132 14.96 26.44 -11.90
CA THR A 132 14.18 25.75 -10.86
C THR A 132 13.21 24.85 -11.60
N GLY A 133 13.53 23.56 -11.63
CA GLY A 133 12.71 22.55 -12.29
C GLY A 133 11.28 22.54 -11.74
N ALA A 134 10.34 22.29 -12.65
CA ALA A 134 8.93 21.98 -12.41
C ALA A 134 8.13 23.05 -11.64
N SER A 135 7.72 24.12 -12.33
CA SER A 135 6.39 24.66 -12.03
C SER A 135 5.37 23.58 -12.35
N ALA A 136 4.75 23.05 -11.30
CA ALA A 136 3.49 22.34 -11.34
C ALA A 136 2.54 23.09 -12.28
N GLY A 137 1.84 22.37 -13.16
CA GLY A 137 0.66 22.95 -13.79
C GLY A 137 -0.34 23.22 -12.68
N THR A 138 -0.39 24.45 -12.17
CA THR A 138 -1.26 24.83 -11.05
C THR A 138 -2.70 24.92 -11.56
N ASP A 139 -3.40 23.79 -11.56
CA ASP A 139 -4.86 23.78 -11.49
C ASP A 139 -5.22 24.11 -10.02
N PRO A 140 -5.59 25.36 -9.70
CA PRO A 140 -5.78 25.78 -8.32
C PRO A 140 -6.84 24.90 -7.65
N GLY A 141 -6.49 24.29 -6.51
CA GLY A 141 -7.40 23.42 -5.75
C GLY A 141 -7.39 21.95 -6.18
N ARG A 142 -6.34 21.49 -6.88
CA ARG A 142 -6.18 20.07 -7.22
C ARG A 142 -4.77 19.56 -6.92
N LEU A 143 -4.72 18.35 -6.37
CA LEU A 143 -3.50 17.58 -6.15
C LEU A 143 -3.13 16.90 -7.47
N VAL A 144 -1.97 17.25 -8.04
CA VAL A 144 -1.52 16.75 -9.35
C VAL A 144 -0.52 15.62 -9.15
N ASP A 145 -0.88 14.42 -9.62
CA ASP A 145 0.02 13.27 -9.69
C ASP A 145 0.50 13.11 -11.14
N GLN A 146 1.61 13.79 -11.46
CA GLN A 146 2.19 13.75 -12.81
C GLN A 146 2.68 12.35 -13.18
N LEU A 147 3.18 11.58 -12.21
CA LEU A 147 3.71 10.24 -12.45
C LEU A 147 2.60 9.29 -12.90
N ASN A 148 1.45 9.34 -12.23
CA ASN A 148 0.31 8.49 -12.54
C ASN A 148 -0.67 9.13 -13.53
N GLY A 149 -0.38 10.35 -14.01
CA GLY A 149 -1.19 11.02 -15.04
C GLY A 149 -2.58 11.40 -14.56
N ILE A 150 -2.78 11.67 -13.27
CA ILE A 150 -4.08 12.01 -12.69
C ILE A 150 -4.03 13.28 -11.84
N SER A 151 -5.21 13.79 -11.54
CA SER A 151 -5.43 14.90 -10.60
C SER A 151 -6.62 14.60 -9.72
N LEU A 152 -6.52 14.95 -8.43
CA LEU A 152 -7.56 14.78 -7.42
C LEU A 152 -8.01 16.18 -6.95
N PRO A 153 -9.31 16.40 -6.69
CA PRO A 153 -9.74 17.65 -6.08
C PRO A 153 -9.23 17.73 -4.64
N ILE A 154 -8.74 18.89 -4.22
CA ILE A 154 -8.41 19.19 -2.82
C ILE A 154 -9.67 19.81 -2.19
N PRO A 155 -10.34 19.14 -1.23
CA PRO A 155 -11.48 19.71 -0.55
C PRO A 155 -11.09 20.91 0.32
N ASP A 156 -12.07 21.73 0.70
CA ASP A 156 -11.84 22.80 1.67
C ASP A 156 -11.32 22.24 3.00
N GLY A 157 -10.33 22.91 3.59
CA GLY A 157 -9.68 22.44 4.82
C GLY A 157 -8.67 21.31 4.61
N TRP A 158 -8.31 21.00 3.36
CA TRP A 158 -7.21 20.10 3.02
C TRP A 158 -6.05 20.86 2.40
N VAL A 159 -4.84 20.34 2.62
CA VAL A 159 -3.60 20.87 2.06
C VAL A 159 -2.80 19.76 1.39
N GLU A 160 -2.06 20.14 0.35
CA GLU A 160 -1.10 19.24 -0.31
C GLU A 160 0.14 19.05 0.56
N SER A 161 0.70 17.83 0.51
CA SER A 161 1.98 17.54 1.12
C SER A 161 3.12 18.19 0.34
N ASP A 162 3.87 19.06 1.00
CA ASP A 162 5.13 19.64 0.51
C ASP A 162 6.29 18.61 0.41
N ARG A 163 6.13 17.46 1.07
CA ARG A 163 7.13 16.39 1.08
C ARG A 163 7.14 15.60 -0.23
N VAL A 164 8.14 15.89 -1.06
CA VAL A 164 8.46 15.17 -2.30
C VAL A 164 9.00 13.74 -2.05
N LEU A 165 9.39 13.42 -0.81
CA LEU A 165 10.04 12.14 -0.45
C LEU A 165 9.07 10.98 -0.16
N GLY A 166 7.76 11.15 -0.41
CA GLY A 166 6.74 10.11 -0.26
C GLY A 166 6.62 9.21 -1.49
N SER A 167 5.99 8.04 -1.33
CA SER A 167 5.72 7.08 -2.41
C SER A 167 4.62 7.50 -3.40
N GLY A 168 4.11 8.72 -3.29
CA GLY A 168 3.01 9.21 -4.12
C GLY A 168 2.51 10.60 -3.76
N ALA A 169 1.69 11.19 -4.64
CA ALA A 169 1.08 12.50 -4.39
C ALA A 169 0.09 12.40 -3.22
N THR A 170 0.22 13.28 -2.23
CA THR A 170 -0.51 13.17 -0.96
C THR A 170 -1.15 14.50 -0.57
N MET A 171 -2.37 14.43 -0.03
CA MET A 171 -3.03 15.53 0.66
C MET A 171 -3.55 15.05 2.02
N TYR A 172 -3.68 15.99 2.96
CA TYR A 172 -4.20 15.73 4.31
C TYR A 172 -5.06 16.90 4.79
N THR A 173 -5.89 16.66 5.81
CA THR A 173 -6.62 17.74 6.50
C THR A 173 -5.65 18.74 7.13
N ASP A 174 -5.93 20.04 7.05
CA ASP A 174 -5.03 21.09 7.56
C ASP A 174 -4.92 21.11 9.09
N ASP A 175 -5.93 20.60 9.79
CA ASP A 175 -5.91 20.50 11.25
C ASP A 175 -5.05 19.32 11.73
N THR A 176 -4.31 19.54 12.83
CA THR A 176 -3.57 18.50 13.56
C THR A 176 -4.21 18.27 14.91
N TYR A 177 -4.03 17.06 15.44
CA TYR A 177 -4.41 16.74 16.81
C TYR A 177 -3.44 15.74 17.44
N ASP A 178 -3.50 15.59 18.76
CA ASP A 178 -2.70 14.60 19.47
C ASP A 178 -3.12 13.18 19.11
N CYS A 179 -2.18 12.37 18.64
CA CYS A 179 -2.45 10.98 18.30
C CYS A 179 -2.99 10.20 19.52
N PRO A 180 -4.09 9.45 19.36
CA PRO A 180 -4.81 8.88 20.51
C PRO A 180 -4.05 7.74 21.21
N GLY A 181 -3.10 7.09 20.52
CA GLY A 181 -2.21 6.08 21.08
C GLY A 181 -1.03 6.65 21.89
N GLY A 182 -0.84 7.97 21.89
CA GLY A 182 0.30 8.62 22.53
C GLY A 182 1.63 8.36 21.80
N GLY A 183 2.73 8.80 22.41
CA GLY A 183 4.00 9.03 21.71
C GLY A 183 3.88 10.30 20.86
N SER A 184 4.93 11.10 20.74
CA SER A 184 4.83 12.39 20.04
C SER A 184 5.00 12.24 18.52
N PRO A 185 3.94 11.90 17.78
CA PRO A 185 3.62 12.60 16.54
C PRO A 185 2.23 13.26 16.59
N LEU A 186 2.02 14.27 15.74
CA LEU A 186 0.72 14.86 15.50
C LEU A 186 -0.01 14.07 14.41
N CYS A 187 -1.28 13.76 14.65
CA CYS A 187 -2.15 13.06 13.72
C CYS A 187 -2.96 14.06 12.88
N ARG A 188 -3.43 13.58 11.73
CA ARG A 188 -4.36 14.27 10.82
C ARG A 188 -5.65 13.48 10.76
N HIS A 189 -6.78 14.15 10.66
CA HIS A 189 -8.08 13.47 10.60
C HIS A 189 -8.34 12.78 9.27
N GLY A 190 -7.68 13.20 8.21
CA GLY A 190 -7.80 12.58 6.89
C GLY A 190 -6.50 12.65 6.11
N GLN A 191 -6.23 11.59 5.36
CA GLN A 191 -5.17 11.51 4.35
C GLN A 191 -5.67 10.84 3.08
N VAL A 192 -5.23 11.35 1.94
CA VAL A 192 -5.38 10.71 0.63
C VAL A 192 -4.03 10.69 -0.08
N THR A 193 -3.64 9.52 -0.58
CA THR A 193 -2.38 9.34 -1.32
C THR A 193 -2.64 8.57 -2.61
N SER A 194 -2.18 9.08 -3.75
CA SER A 194 -2.13 8.36 -5.02
C SER A 194 -0.72 7.86 -5.32
N MET A 195 -0.61 6.60 -5.73
CA MET A 195 0.66 5.95 -6.05
C MET A 195 0.48 4.92 -7.16
N THR A 196 1.58 4.54 -7.82
CA THR A 196 1.55 3.39 -8.74
C THR A 196 1.38 2.09 -7.94
N ALA A 197 0.58 1.16 -8.45
CA ALA A 197 0.35 -0.12 -7.80
C ALA A 197 1.65 -0.92 -7.67
N ASP A 198 1.96 -1.36 -6.44
CA ASP A 198 2.98 -2.35 -6.21
C ASP A 198 2.45 -3.74 -6.59
N LEU A 199 2.91 -4.24 -7.73
CA LEU A 199 2.57 -5.57 -8.24
C LEU A 199 3.56 -6.64 -7.78
N SER A 200 4.56 -6.29 -6.98
CA SER A 200 5.54 -7.24 -6.44
C SER A 200 4.83 -8.31 -5.61
N GLY A 201 5.04 -9.57 -5.96
CA GLY A 201 4.34 -10.70 -5.32
C GLY A 201 3.02 -11.10 -6.00
N THR A 202 2.56 -10.39 -7.03
CA THR A 202 1.46 -10.88 -7.88
C THR A 202 2.02 -11.93 -8.85
N THR A 203 1.89 -13.20 -8.47
CA THR A 203 2.31 -14.35 -9.29
C THR A 203 1.11 -15.21 -9.63
N GLY A 204 0.87 -15.41 -10.93
CA GLY A 204 -0.28 -16.18 -11.43
C GLY A 204 -1.61 -15.42 -11.35
N GLY A 205 -2.37 -15.46 -12.44
CA GLY A 205 -3.67 -14.79 -12.57
C GLY A 205 -3.60 -13.43 -13.29
N ALA A 206 -4.74 -12.97 -13.79
CA ALA A 206 -4.85 -11.66 -14.41
C ALA A 206 -4.74 -10.56 -13.35
N VAL A 207 -3.85 -9.59 -13.56
CA VAL A 207 -3.76 -8.39 -12.73
C VAL A 207 -4.96 -7.52 -13.05
N THR A 208 -5.94 -7.50 -12.15
CA THR A 208 -7.16 -6.70 -12.30
C THR A 208 -7.27 -5.65 -11.20
N PRO A 209 -7.95 -4.50 -11.44
CA PRO A 209 -8.17 -3.48 -10.41
C PRO A 209 -8.77 -4.06 -9.12
N ARG A 210 -9.73 -4.98 -9.25
CA ARG A 210 -10.33 -5.68 -8.11
C ARG A 210 -9.30 -6.46 -7.30
N SER A 211 -8.53 -7.33 -7.96
CA SER A 211 -7.55 -8.18 -7.28
C SER A 211 -6.46 -7.37 -6.55
N VAL A 212 -6.12 -6.20 -7.08
CA VAL A 212 -5.15 -5.29 -6.45
C VAL A 212 -5.79 -4.54 -5.29
N ALA A 213 -7.01 -4.01 -5.44
CA ALA A 213 -7.72 -3.31 -4.38
C ALA A 213 -7.97 -4.19 -3.14
N GLU A 214 -8.38 -5.45 -3.36
CA GLU A 214 -8.62 -6.42 -2.28
C GLU A 214 -7.34 -6.80 -1.53
N LYS A 215 -6.17 -6.76 -2.19
CA LYS A 215 -4.86 -7.01 -1.55
C LYS A 215 -4.28 -5.76 -0.90
N ASP A 216 -4.54 -4.59 -1.48
CA ASP A 216 -3.98 -3.32 -1.03
C ASP A 216 -4.62 -2.80 0.26
N ILE A 217 -5.91 -3.04 0.45
CA ILE A 217 -6.69 -2.42 1.55
C ILE A 217 -6.13 -2.71 2.95
N ALA A 218 -5.54 -3.89 3.17
CA ALA A 218 -4.86 -4.20 4.43
C ALA A 218 -3.62 -3.32 4.61
N LYS A 219 -2.76 -3.23 3.58
CA LYS A 219 -1.57 -2.34 3.60
C LYS A 219 -1.97 -0.88 3.81
N ALA A 220 -3.08 -0.45 3.20
CA ALA A 220 -3.59 0.90 3.37
C ALA A 220 -4.05 1.17 4.81
N ALA A 221 -4.68 0.19 5.45
CA ALA A 221 -5.11 0.30 6.84
C ALA A 221 -3.90 0.29 7.78
N ASP A 222 -2.97 -0.63 7.58
CA ASP A 222 -1.78 -0.77 8.41
C ASP A 222 -0.94 0.50 8.41
N ALA A 223 -0.74 1.09 7.23
CA ALA A 223 0.07 2.31 7.05
C ALA A 223 -0.47 3.54 7.78
N PHE A 224 -1.75 3.57 8.16
CA PHE A 224 -2.36 4.70 8.84
C PHE A 224 -2.74 4.40 10.29
N TYR A 225 -3.30 3.22 10.56
CA TYR A 225 -3.92 2.89 11.85
C TYR A 225 -3.17 1.83 12.67
N ASP A 226 -2.23 1.07 12.09
CA ASP A 226 -1.52 0.04 12.83
C ASP A 226 -0.22 0.55 13.46
N GLU A 227 0.82 0.72 12.64
CA GLU A 227 2.14 1.19 13.05
C GLU A 227 2.66 2.24 12.06
N ASP A 228 3.25 3.32 12.59
CA ASP A 228 3.93 4.31 11.76
C ASP A 228 5.25 3.76 11.18
N ALA A 229 5.92 4.56 10.35
CA ALA A 229 7.20 4.17 9.74
C ALA A 229 8.33 3.90 10.76
N LEU A 230 8.15 4.28 12.03
CA LEU A 230 9.08 4.05 13.13
C LEU A 230 8.65 2.88 14.04
N GLY A 231 7.54 2.20 13.72
CA GLY A 231 6.97 1.11 14.52
C GLY A 231 6.13 1.56 15.71
N ASN A 232 5.74 2.84 15.78
CA ASN A 232 4.88 3.34 16.85
C ASN A 232 3.40 3.11 16.54
N ARG A 233 2.65 2.65 17.55
CA ARG A 233 1.19 2.48 17.45
C ARG A 233 0.46 3.76 17.83
N ILE A 234 0.55 4.77 16.97
CA ILE A 234 -0.01 6.11 17.21
C ILE A 234 -1.55 6.11 17.33
N HIS A 235 -2.23 5.05 16.89
CA HIS A 235 -3.66 4.80 17.13
C HIS A 235 -3.93 3.58 18.04
N GLY A 236 -2.90 3.02 18.69
CA GLY A 236 -3.03 1.81 19.49
C GLY A 236 -3.14 0.50 18.69
N GLY A 237 -2.89 0.54 17.37
CA GLY A 237 -2.94 -0.61 16.49
C GLY A 237 -4.36 -0.96 16.01
N ILE A 238 -4.46 -1.79 14.97
CA ILE A 238 -5.74 -2.29 14.46
C ILE A 238 -6.19 -3.51 15.29
N THR A 239 -7.41 -3.46 15.82
CA THR A 239 -7.99 -4.55 16.63
C THR A 239 -9.04 -5.35 15.85
N ALA A 240 -9.76 -4.70 14.93
CA ALA A 240 -10.72 -5.33 14.05
C ALA A 240 -10.95 -4.48 12.80
N HIS A 241 -11.46 -5.12 11.74
CA HIS A 241 -11.95 -4.41 10.56
C HIS A 241 -13.22 -5.10 10.02
N SER A 242 -13.98 -4.36 9.21
CA SER A 242 -15.12 -4.89 8.46
C SER A 242 -15.22 -4.23 7.09
N VAL A 243 -15.57 -5.02 6.06
CA VAL A 243 -15.80 -4.48 4.71
C VAL A 243 -17.14 -3.77 4.67
N VAL A 244 -17.14 -2.48 4.35
CA VAL A 244 -18.36 -1.66 4.28
C VAL A 244 -18.73 -1.26 2.85
N LYS A 245 -17.80 -1.36 1.89
CA LYS A 245 -18.05 -1.12 0.45
C LYS A 245 -17.06 -1.93 -0.38
N ALA A 246 -17.52 -2.60 -1.43
CA ALA A 246 -16.67 -3.26 -2.42
C ALA A 246 -17.40 -3.30 -3.77
N GLN A 247 -16.95 -2.52 -4.75
CA GLN A 247 -17.66 -2.41 -6.03
C GLN A 247 -16.78 -1.91 -7.17
N ASN A 248 -17.24 -2.19 -8.40
CA ASN A 248 -16.67 -1.57 -9.59
C ASN A 248 -17.09 -0.08 -9.66
N VAL A 249 -16.20 0.75 -10.21
CA VAL A 249 -16.40 2.20 -10.33
C VAL A 249 -15.75 2.71 -11.61
N ALA A 250 -16.29 3.79 -12.19
CA ALA A 250 -15.64 4.49 -13.29
C ALA A 250 -14.88 5.70 -12.73
N VAL A 251 -13.58 5.80 -13.02
CA VAL A 251 -12.70 6.86 -12.53
C VAL A 251 -11.79 7.31 -13.67
N ALA A 252 -11.70 8.63 -13.91
CA ALA A 252 -10.94 9.19 -15.02
C ALA A 252 -11.24 8.53 -16.39
N GLY A 253 -12.50 8.13 -16.63
CA GLY A 253 -12.94 7.46 -17.86
C GLY A 253 -12.56 5.98 -17.96
N ARG A 254 -12.01 5.38 -16.90
CA ARG A 254 -11.53 3.99 -16.87
C ARG A 254 -12.31 3.17 -15.84
N ALA A 255 -12.44 1.87 -16.12
CA ALA A 255 -13.04 0.94 -15.17
C ALA A 255 -12.05 0.61 -14.05
N GLY A 256 -12.48 0.82 -12.80
CA GLY A 256 -11.74 0.56 -11.59
C GLY A 256 -12.55 -0.24 -10.58
N HIS A 257 -11.95 -0.45 -9.40
CA HIS A 257 -12.58 -1.11 -8.27
C HIS A 257 -12.20 -0.39 -6.98
N LEU A 258 -13.17 -0.26 -6.06
CA LEU A 258 -12.92 0.30 -4.74
C LEU A 258 -13.29 -0.72 -3.67
N VAL A 259 -12.47 -0.79 -2.63
CA VAL A 259 -12.77 -1.52 -1.38
C VAL A 259 -12.65 -0.52 -0.24
N ARG A 260 -13.64 -0.49 0.65
CA ARG A 260 -13.67 0.35 1.84
C ARG A 260 -13.87 -0.51 3.09
N TRP A 261 -13.01 -0.29 4.07
CA TRP A 261 -13.09 -0.89 5.39
C TRP A 261 -13.50 0.15 6.43
N LYS A 262 -14.22 -0.31 7.45
CA LYS A 262 -14.28 0.34 8.75
C LYS A 262 -13.29 -0.37 9.67
N VAL A 263 -12.39 0.38 10.29
CA VAL A 263 -11.31 -0.09 11.14
C VAL A 263 -11.61 0.31 12.59
N VAL A 264 -11.39 -0.61 13.52
CA VAL A 264 -11.45 -0.39 14.96
C VAL A 264 -10.03 -0.40 15.51
N THR A 265 -9.63 0.67 16.18
CA THR A 265 -8.28 0.85 16.72
C THR A 265 -8.24 0.65 18.23
N GLY A 266 -7.04 0.40 18.77
CA GLY A 266 -6.85 0.26 20.21
C GLY A 266 -7.07 1.57 20.99
N ALA A 267 -6.91 2.72 20.33
CA ALA A 267 -7.18 4.04 20.86
C ALA A 267 -7.84 4.95 19.82
N GLY A 268 -8.66 5.90 20.29
CA GLY A 268 -9.38 6.83 19.42
C GLY A 268 -10.64 6.21 18.77
N PRO A 269 -11.25 6.92 17.82
CA PRO A 269 -12.54 6.54 17.25
C PRO A 269 -12.47 5.40 16.20
N GLY A 270 -11.27 4.93 15.85
CA GLY A 270 -11.05 4.15 14.64
C GLY A 270 -11.20 5.00 13.38
N GLY A 271 -11.41 4.33 12.24
CA GLY A 271 -11.42 5.03 10.96
C GLY A 271 -12.06 4.28 9.83
N TYR A 272 -12.11 4.94 8.68
CA TYR A 272 -12.49 4.38 7.40
C TYR A 272 -11.30 4.43 6.47
N VAL A 273 -11.01 3.30 5.85
CA VAL A 273 -9.91 3.16 4.89
C VAL A 273 -10.50 2.75 3.55
N GLN A 274 -10.03 3.34 2.46
CA GLN A 274 -10.43 2.94 1.12
C GLN A 274 -9.21 2.77 0.23
N SER A 275 -9.16 1.65 -0.50
CA SER A 275 -8.25 1.44 -1.63
C SER A 275 -9.07 1.48 -2.91
N LEU A 276 -8.81 2.48 -3.74
CA LEU A 276 -9.37 2.64 -5.07
C LEU A 276 -8.29 2.30 -6.10
N VAL A 277 -8.60 1.43 -7.05
CA VAL A 277 -7.65 1.00 -8.07
C VAL A 277 -8.26 1.13 -9.45
N PHE A 278 -7.51 1.69 -10.40
CA PHE A 278 -7.90 1.84 -11.80
C PHE A 278 -6.65 2.00 -12.68
N PRO A 279 -6.69 1.67 -13.97
CA PRO A 279 -5.55 1.89 -14.86
C PRO A 279 -5.36 3.38 -15.14
N SER A 280 -4.11 3.82 -15.18
CA SER A 280 -3.74 5.17 -15.62
C SER A 280 -4.13 5.37 -17.09
N THR A 281 -4.47 6.60 -17.43
CA THR A 281 -4.63 7.04 -18.83
C THR A 281 -3.32 7.46 -19.47
N ALA A 282 -2.24 7.57 -18.69
CA ALA A 282 -0.91 7.93 -19.16
C ALA A 282 -0.04 6.67 -19.39
N GLY A 283 0.82 6.74 -20.40
CA GLY A 283 1.88 5.76 -20.64
C GLY A 283 1.36 4.33 -20.83
N THR A 284 1.92 3.40 -20.05
CA THR A 284 1.69 1.94 -20.16
C THR A 284 0.37 1.46 -19.53
N GLU A 285 -0.50 2.39 -19.13
CA GLU A 285 -1.76 2.09 -18.43
C GLU A 285 -1.57 1.32 -17.12
N ALA A 286 -0.44 1.56 -16.44
CA ALA A 286 -0.14 0.97 -15.15
C ALA A 286 -1.29 1.22 -14.16
N LEU A 287 -1.55 0.25 -13.27
CA LEU A 287 -2.58 0.42 -12.25
C LEU A 287 -2.16 1.48 -11.25
N VAL A 288 -3.06 2.41 -10.97
CA VAL A 288 -2.93 3.44 -9.95
C VAL A 288 -3.73 2.99 -8.73
N VAL A 289 -3.16 3.20 -7.55
CA VAL A 289 -3.83 2.99 -6.26
C VAL A 289 -4.01 4.36 -5.61
N VAL A 290 -5.23 4.67 -5.21
CA VAL A 290 -5.56 5.84 -4.38
C VAL A 290 -6.05 5.32 -3.03
N ARG A 291 -5.26 5.60 -1.99
CA ARG A 291 -5.57 5.22 -0.61
C ARG A 291 -6.19 6.41 0.12
N PHE A 292 -7.27 6.15 0.84
CA PHE A 292 -7.92 7.10 1.74
C PHE A 292 -7.88 6.53 3.15
N ALA A 293 -7.64 7.39 4.15
CA ALA A 293 -7.77 7.05 5.55
C ALA A 293 -8.37 8.25 6.30
N PHE A 294 -9.64 8.13 6.73
CA PHE A 294 -10.36 9.18 7.45
C PHE A 294 -10.80 8.67 8.82
N ASP A 295 -10.57 9.46 9.86
CA ASP A 295 -11.02 9.14 11.21
C ASP A 295 -12.55 9.03 11.28
N ALA A 296 -13.04 8.11 12.11
CA ALA A 296 -14.48 7.90 12.29
C ALA A 296 -15.09 8.80 13.38
N GLY A 297 -14.28 9.69 13.98
CA GLY A 297 -14.69 10.61 15.04
C GLY A 297 -15.53 11.79 14.52
N PRO A 298 -16.04 12.65 15.42
CA PRO A 298 -16.86 13.82 15.05
C PRO A 298 -16.12 14.82 14.16
N ASP A 299 -14.80 14.92 14.33
CA ASP A 299 -13.93 15.83 13.57
C ASP A 299 -13.34 15.16 12.31
N GLY A 300 -13.69 13.90 12.07
CA GLY A 300 -13.26 13.13 10.91
C GLY A 300 -14.00 13.54 9.63
N PRO A 301 -13.33 13.59 8.46
CA PRO A 301 -14.00 13.86 7.20
C PRO A 301 -15.07 12.81 6.87
N SER A 302 -16.14 13.25 6.19
CA SER A 302 -17.29 12.38 5.92
C SER A 302 -17.00 11.29 4.86
N LEU A 303 -17.72 10.17 4.91
CA LEU A 303 -17.70 9.16 3.84
C LEU A 303 -18.16 9.72 2.48
N ALA A 304 -19.04 10.72 2.50
CA ALA A 304 -19.47 11.41 1.29
C ALA A 304 -18.32 12.20 0.65
N GLU A 305 -17.34 12.64 1.45
CA GLU A 305 -16.14 13.29 0.94
C GLU A 305 -15.21 12.31 0.22
N MET A 306 -15.04 11.08 0.73
CA MET A 306 -14.33 10.03 -0.01
C MET A 306 -14.96 9.80 -1.38
N ASP A 307 -16.29 9.76 -1.44
CA ASP A 307 -17.03 9.56 -2.69
C ASP A 307 -16.90 10.78 -3.63
N ARG A 308 -16.94 12.01 -3.09
CA ARG A 308 -16.71 13.25 -3.85
C ARG A 308 -15.30 13.31 -4.44
N ILE A 309 -14.27 13.00 -3.66
CA ILE A 309 -12.88 12.97 -4.14
C ILE A 309 -12.74 11.90 -5.22
N THR A 310 -13.26 10.68 -4.99
CA THR A 310 -13.24 9.58 -5.97
C THR A 310 -13.89 9.97 -7.30
N ALA A 311 -15.05 10.62 -7.24
CA ALA A 311 -15.76 11.08 -8.44
C ALA A 311 -15.07 12.24 -9.16
N GLY A 312 -14.30 13.05 -8.42
CA GLY A 312 -13.58 14.20 -8.95
C GLY A 312 -12.21 13.90 -9.53
N ILE A 313 -11.73 12.64 -9.49
CA ILE A 313 -10.44 12.26 -10.08
C ILE A 313 -10.51 12.36 -11.60
N ARG A 314 -9.52 13.02 -12.21
CA ARG A 314 -9.43 13.22 -13.66
C ARG A 314 -8.06 12.83 -14.19
N ALA A 315 -8.03 12.36 -15.42
CA ALA A 315 -6.80 12.23 -16.20
C ALA A 315 -6.19 13.62 -16.45
N LEU A 316 -4.86 13.72 -16.43
CA LEU A 316 -4.17 14.93 -16.89
C LEU A 316 -4.23 15.01 -18.42
N GLY A 317 -4.46 16.21 -18.96
CA GLY A 317 -4.57 16.45 -20.40
C GLY A 317 -5.87 15.96 -21.06
N GLY A 318 -6.79 15.39 -20.28
CA GLY A 318 -8.13 15.02 -20.73
C GLY A 318 -9.11 16.16 -20.53
N ASP A 319 -9.04 17.20 -21.36
CA ASP A 319 -10.14 18.16 -21.44
C ASP A 319 -11.37 17.50 -22.04
N ALA A 320 -12.52 17.88 -21.50
CA ALA A 320 -13.85 17.48 -21.92
C ALA A 320 -14.07 17.69 -23.44
N THR A 321 -13.77 16.68 -24.25
CA THR A 321 -14.21 16.60 -25.64
C THR A 321 -15.26 15.51 -25.75
N GLY A 322 -16.49 15.90 -25.41
CA GLY A 322 -17.66 15.20 -25.92
C GLY A 322 -17.67 15.30 -27.46
N GLY A 323 -17.79 14.14 -28.10
CA GLY A 323 -18.44 13.97 -29.41
C GLY A 323 -17.79 14.68 -30.60
N GLY A 324 -17.03 13.93 -31.40
CA GLY A 324 -16.56 14.41 -32.70
C GLY A 324 -15.89 13.34 -33.54
N VAL A 325 -16.56 12.22 -33.80
CA VAL A 325 -16.19 11.35 -34.92
C VAL A 325 -16.55 12.08 -36.22
N GLY A 326 -15.55 12.71 -36.84
CA GLY A 326 -15.67 13.31 -38.15
C GLY A 326 -14.61 12.74 -39.07
N SER A 327 -14.81 11.51 -39.55
CA SER A 327 -14.05 11.00 -40.70
C SER A 327 -14.39 11.85 -41.91
N SER A 328 -13.41 12.61 -42.38
CA SER A 328 -13.43 13.30 -43.66
C SER A 328 -13.38 12.28 -44.79
N ILE A 329 -14.54 11.93 -45.34
CA ILE A 329 -14.65 11.42 -46.71
C ILE A 329 -15.12 12.60 -47.56
N GLY A 330 -14.21 13.21 -48.31
CA GLY A 330 -14.55 14.15 -49.38
C GLY A 330 -14.96 13.36 -50.64
N PRO A 331 -16.05 13.73 -51.34
CA PRO A 331 -16.34 13.15 -52.64
C PRO A 331 -15.45 13.82 -53.71
N GLY A 332 -14.69 12.99 -54.42
CA GLY A 332 -14.31 13.26 -55.81
C GLY A 332 -15.43 12.89 -56.77
#